data_AF-A0AAE9Z7T1-F1
#
_entry.id   AF-A0AAE9Z7T1-F1
#
_cell.length_a   1.000
_cell.length_b   1.000
_cell.length_c   1.000
_cell.angle_alpha   90.00
_cell.angle_beta   90.00
_cell.angle_gamma   90.00
#
_symmetry.space_group_name_H-M   'P 1'
#
loop_
_entity.id
_entity.type
_entity.pdbx_description
1 polymer ?
#
loop_
_entity_poly.entity_id
_entity_poly.type
_entity_poly.pdbx_seq_one_letter_code
_entity_poly.pdbx_strand_id
1 'polypeptide(L)'
;MNKPSRTKSDAEKELDAAAAKEIKRHIKAEMLTHNVDMATVAERLTAMGRAISEQGLRNKISSCTHQTTWYWDLMKAIKGNI
;
A
#
# COMPACT_ATOMS: atom_id res chain seq x y z
N MET A 1 3.00 19.48 20.32
CA MET A 1 2.47 20.19 19.14
C MET A 1 1.10 19.60 18.82
N ASN A 2 0.02 20.29 19.18
CA ASN A 2 -1.32 19.93 18.71
C ASN A 2 -1.39 20.32 17.23
N LYS A 3 -1.32 19.34 16.33
CA LYS A 3 -1.59 19.59 14.91
C LYS A 3 -3.08 19.93 14.78
N PRO A 4 -3.46 21.10 14.23
CA PRO A 4 -4.86 21.32 13.90
C PRO A 4 -5.27 20.31 12.84
N SER A 5 -6.01 19.28 13.25
CA SER A 5 -6.64 18.35 12.33
C SER A 5 -7.85 19.05 11.73
N ARG A 6 -7.70 19.65 10.55
CA ARG A 6 -8.85 20.12 9.79
C ARG A 6 -9.73 18.91 9.46
N THR A 7 -11.00 18.96 9.84
CA THR A 7 -11.98 17.96 9.38
C THR A 7 -12.05 18.02 7.86
N LYS A 8 -11.78 16.88 7.20
CA LYS A 8 -11.90 16.78 5.74
C LYS A 8 -13.34 17.03 5.32
N SER A 9 -13.52 17.77 4.23
CA SER A 9 -14.82 17.92 3.58
C SER A 9 -15.29 16.58 2.99
N ASP A 10 -16.59 16.44 2.71
CA ASP A 10 -17.13 15.20 2.15
C ASP A 10 -16.57 14.92 0.75
N ALA A 11 -16.36 15.96 -0.07
CA ALA A 11 -15.69 15.85 -1.36
C ALA A 11 -14.26 15.28 -1.24
N GLU A 12 -13.50 15.69 -0.23
CA GLU A 12 -12.15 15.14 0.02
C GLU A 12 -12.21 13.66 0.44
N LYS A 13 -13.20 13.27 1.25
CA LYS A 13 -13.39 11.86 1.63
C LYS A 13 -13.75 10.99 0.43
N GLU A 14 -14.57 11.50 -0.48
CA GLU A 14 -14.94 10.80 -1.72
C GLU A 14 -13.72 10.63 -2.64
N LEU A 15 -12.92 11.68 -2.81
CA LEU A 15 -11.66 11.62 -3.58
C LEU A 15 -10.68 10.61 -2.96
N ASP A 16 -10.52 10.62 -1.63
CA ASP A 16 -9.68 9.66 -0.93
C ASP A 16 -10.18 8.21 -1.12
N ALA A 17 -11.50 7.98 -1.07
CA ALA A 17 -12.10 6.68 -1.27
C ALA A 17 -11.91 6.17 -2.71
N ALA A 18 -12.05 7.06 -3.69
CA ALA A 18 -11.80 6.75 -5.10
C ALA A 18 -10.32 6.38 -5.33
N ALA A 19 -9.39 7.20 -4.84
CA ALA A 19 -7.96 6.92 -4.92
C ALA A 19 -7.60 5.59 -4.24
N ALA A 20 -8.18 5.32 -3.05
CA ALA A 20 -7.95 4.08 -2.33
C ALA A 20 -8.39 2.84 -3.13
N LYS A 21 -9.54 2.95 -3.81
CA LYS A 21 -10.05 1.88 -4.67
C LYS A 21 -9.12 1.61 -5.85
N GLU A 22 -8.62 2.67 -6.48
CA GLU A 22 -7.70 2.57 -7.63
C GLU A 22 -6.35 1.97 -7.24
N ILE A 23 -5.75 2.45 -6.14
CA ILE A 23 -4.48 1.93 -5.62
C ILE A 23 -4.62 0.44 -5.29
N LYS A 24 -5.69 0.03 -4.60
CA LYS A 24 -5.92 -1.37 -4.27
C LYS A 24 -6.07 -2.25 -5.52
N ARG A 25 -6.79 -1.75 -6.53
CA ARG A 25 -6.93 -2.44 -7.82
C ARG A 25 -5.58 -2.60 -8.49
N HIS A 26 -4.77 -1.54 -8.50
CA HIS A 26 -3.46 -1.52 -9.14
C HIS A 26 -2.47 -2.49 -8.47
N ILE A 27 -2.37 -2.48 -7.14
CA ILE A 27 -1.52 -3.43 -6.39
C ILE A 27 -1.87 -4.87 -6.74
N LYS A 28 -3.16 -5.22 -6.76
CA LYS A 28 -3.61 -6.57 -7.12
C LYS A 28 -3.26 -6.95 -8.56
N ALA A 29 -3.42 -6.01 -9.50
CA ALA A 29 -3.10 -6.22 -10.90
C ALA A 29 -1.60 -6.44 -11.11
N GLU A 30 -0.76 -5.66 -10.43
CA GLU A 30 0.71 -5.82 -10.47
C GLU A 30 1.14 -7.16 -9.87
N MET A 31 0.59 -7.55 -8.71
CA MET A 31 0.87 -8.86 -8.11
C MET A 31 0.53 -10.02 -9.05
N LEU A 32 -0.63 -9.94 -9.72
CA LEU A 32 -1.05 -10.93 -10.71
C LEU A 32 -0.12 -10.94 -11.94
N THR A 33 0.23 -9.75 -12.45
CA THR A 33 1.10 -9.58 -13.62
C THR A 33 2.49 -10.16 -13.38
N HIS A 34 3.03 -9.96 -12.18
CA HIS A 34 4.35 -10.46 -11.78
C HIS A 34 4.31 -11.85 -11.13
N ASN A 35 3.14 -12.50 -11.10
CA ASN A 35 2.91 -13.82 -10.51
C ASN A 35 3.55 -13.97 -9.12
N VAL A 36 3.28 -13.00 -8.24
CA VAL A 36 3.84 -12.96 -6.89
C VAL A 36 2.72 -12.96 -5.86
N ASP A 37 2.87 -13.79 -4.83
CA ASP A 37 1.94 -13.85 -3.73
C ASP A 37 2.25 -12.80 -2.64
N MET A 38 1.30 -12.66 -1.72
CA MET A 38 1.37 -11.68 -0.63
C MET A 38 2.53 -11.97 0.34
N ALA A 39 2.80 -13.25 0.60
CA ALA A 39 3.85 -13.70 1.51
C ALA A 39 5.23 -13.29 0.98
N THR A 40 5.49 -13.59 -0.29
CA THR A 40 6.71 -13.21 -0.98
C THR A 40 6.91 -11.69 -1.00
N VAL A 41 5.85 -10.91 -1.24
CA VAL A 41 5.94 -9.44 -1.21
C VAL A 41 6.30 -8.94 0.21
N ALA A 42 5.73 -9.54 1.26
CA ALA A 42 6.06 -9.19 2.64
C ALA A 42 7.51 -9.53 3.01
N GLU A 43 8.03 -10.67 2.55
CA GLU A 43 9.44 -11.05 2.71
C GLU A 43 10.37 -10.06 2.01
N ARG A 44 10.06 -9.70 0.76
CA ARG A 44 10.85 -8.73 -0.02
C ARG A 44 10.82 -7.34 0.62
N LEU A 45 9.67 -6.88 1.10
CA LEU A 45 9.56 -5.64 1.86
C LEU A 45 10.41 -5.69 3.13
N THR A 46 10.40 -6.82 3.84
CA THR A 46 11.23 -7.01 5.04
C THR A 46 12.72 -6.94 4.68
N ALA A 47 13.15 -7.54 3.57
CA ALA A 47 14.52 -7.43 3.06
C ALA A 47 14.92 -5.99 2.70
N MET A 48 13.97 -5.17 2.26
CA MET A 48 14.16 -3.72 2.02
C MET A 48 14.14 -2.87 3.30
N GLY A 49 14.08 -3.48 4.50
CA GLY A 49 14.00 -2.76 5.78
C GLY A 49 12.59 -2.34 6.19
N ARG A 50 11.55 -2.79 5.48
CA ARG A 50 10.13 -2.56 5.80
C ARG A 50 9.53 -3.81 6.44
N ALA A 51 10.00 -4.17 7.64
CA ALA A 51 9.54 -5.35 8.36
C ALA A 51 7.99 -5.37 8.48
N ILE A 52 7.37 -6.38 7.89
CA ILE A 52 5.92 -6.53 7.86
C ILE A 52 5.53 -8.00 7.70
N SER A 53 4.48 -8.44 8.39
CA SER A 53 3.89 -9.76 8.18
C SER A 53 2.94 -9.74 6.98
N GLU A 54 2.64 -10.90 6.39
CA GLU A 54 1.63 -11.02 5.33
C GLU A 54 0.29 -10.42 5.77
N GLN A 55 -0.17 -10.76 6.98
CA GLN A 55 -1.43 -10.22 7.52
C GLN A 55 -1.36 -8.69 7.70
N GLY A 56 -0.22 -8.18 8.15
CA GLY A 56 0.02 -6.73 8.26
C GLY A 56 -0.03 -6.04 6.90
N LEU A 57 0.54 -6.66 5.87
CA LEU A 57 0.52 -6.17 4.49
C LEU A 57 -0.91 -6.15 3.93
N ARG A 58 -1.65 -7.25 4.11
CA ARG A 58 -3.06 -7.36 3.72
C ARG A 58 -3.92 -6.27 4.37
N ASN A 59 -3.72 -6.04 5.66
CA ASN A 59 -4.44 -5.00 6.40
C ASN A 59 -4.11 -3.61 5.85
N LYS A 60 -2.83 -3.30 5.64
CA LYS A 60 -2.42 -2.00 5.05
C LYS A 60 -3.03 -1.77 3.67
N ILE A 61 -2.98 -2.77 2.78
CA ILE A 61 -3.58 -2.69 1.45
C ILE A 61 -5.10 -2.47 1.56
N SER A 62 -5.75 -3.12 2.52
CA SER A 62 -7.19 -2.97 2.73
C SER A 62 -7.57 -1.60 3.28
N SER A 63 -6.76 -1.02 4.18
CA SER A 63 -7.02 0.29 4.79
C SER A 63 -6.55 1.48 3.95
N CYS A 64 -5.80 1.24 2.87
CA CYS A 64 -5.18 2.26 2.04
C CYS A 64 -4.41 3.35 2.81
N THR A 65 -3.77 2.96 3.92
CA THR A 65 -3.01 3.86 4.80
C THR A 65 -1.54 3.93 4.39
N HIS A 66 -1.29 4.10 3.10
CA HIS A 66 0.05 4.07 2.53
C HIS A 66 0.63 5.47 2.42
N GLN A 67 1.84 5.66 2.95
CA GLN A 67 2.66 6.81 2.56
C GLN A 67 3.18 6.59 1.13
N THR A 68 3.34 7.64 0.34
CA THR A 68 3.82 7.55 -1.06
C THR A 68 5.13 6.75 -1.18
N THR A 69 6.06 6.94 -0.23
CA THR A 69 7.32 6.18 -0.16
C THR A 69 7.09 4.68 0.03
N TRP A 70 6.12 4.30 0.86
CA TRP A 70 5.80 2.89 1.11
C TRP A 70 5.15 2.23 -0.11
N TYR A 71 4.34 2.96 -0.86
CA TYR A 71 3.76 2.47 -2.11
C TYR A 71 4.85 2.18 -3.17
N TRP A 72 5.86 3.04 -3.30
CA TRP A 72 7.00 2.80 -4.20
C TRP A 72 7.81 1.57 -3.80
N ASP A 73 8.11 1.41 -2.51
CA ASP A 73 8.79 0.22 -1.99
C ASP A 73 7.97 -1.05 -2.25
N LEU A 74 6.64 -0.99 -2.07
CA LEU A 74 5.74 -2.08 -2.42
C LEU A 74 5.79 -2.44 -3.91
N MET A 75 5.79 -1.45 -4.81
CA MET A 75 5.88 -1.71 -6.25
C MET A 75 7.22 -2.35 -6.62
N LYS A 76 8.34 -1.92 -6.02
CA LYS A 76 9.65 -2.57 -6.21
C LYS A 76 9.64 -4.01 -5.72
N ALA A 77 9.07 -4.27 -4.55
CA ALA A 77 8.94 -5.61 -3.99
C ALA A 77 8.09 -6.52 -4.88
N ILE A 78 6.99 -6.03 -5.46
CA ILE A 78 6.16 -6.79 -6.40
C ILE A 78 6.93 -7.11 -7.68
N LYS A 79 7.61 -6.10 -8.25
CA LYS A 79 8.38 -6.22 -9.50
C LYS A 79 9.66 -7.03 -9.37
N GLY A 80 10.13 -7.26 -8.15
CA GLY A 80 11.42 -7.92 -7.89
C GLY A 80 12.63 -7.02 -8.14
N ASN A 81 12.43 -5.70 -8.18
CA ASN A 81 13.50 -4.71 -8.37
C ASN A 81 14.08 -4.29 -7.00
N ILE A 82 14.66 -5.26 -6.28
CA ILE A 82 15.18 -5.12 -4.92
C ILE A 82 16.63 -4.66 -4.94
#